data_AF-A0A1B0D9F1-F1
#
_entry.id   AF-A0A1B0D9F1-F1
#
_cell.length_a   1.000
_cell.length_b   1.000
_cell.length_c   1.000
_cell.angle_alpha   90.00
_cell.angle_beta   90.00
_cell.angle_gamma   90.00
#
_symmetry.space_group_name_H-M   'P 1'
#
loop_
_entity.id
_entity.type
_entity.pdbx_description
1 polymer ?
#
loop_
_entity_poly.entity_id
_entity_poly.type
_entity_poly.pdbx_seq_one_letter_code
_entity_poly.pdbx_strand_id
1 'polypeptide(L)'
;MFAGVRNFLSRHKRKFIVGGVIVGGSVLALRYAQRKLREFQEEQAREFLEKTRRLQHFESTERTCNQTIMGIAPSVFEEITKILSTEDILEQLRKKPDNKKELWEEMKVISFTRLTTMVYASSILVVTLRIQLSLVGGYLYRDSTKPTSSAMCVTPDVRQMYLALIQHFLRDGLKDLSRLIEGKVRHIMKDYDLKRKLTIGDIEQIFWSIQMAVNNDAQNPNTHLAR
;
A
#
# COMPACT_ATOMS: atom_id res chain seq x y z
N MET A 1 -63.36 -8.04 -59.02
CA MET A 1 -63.06 -8.74 -57.74
C MET A 1 -62.75 -7.81 -56.56
N PHE A 2 -62.27 -6.57 -56.78
CA PHE A 2 -61.94 -5.62 -55.70
C PHE A 2 -63.13 -4.92 -55.00
N ALA A 3 -64.33 -4.89 -55.61
CA ALA A 3 -65.50 -4.23 -55.04
C ALA A 3 -66.12 -4.99 -53.85
N GLY A 4 -66.12 -6.32 -53.87
CA GLY A 4 -66.62 -7.17 -52.78
C GLY A 4 -65.73 -7.12 -51.53
N VAL A 5 -64.41 -7.12 -51.73
CA VAL A 5 -63.41 -6.96 -50.66
C VAL A 5 -63.52 -5.57 -50.01
N ARG A 6 -63.75 -4.52 -50.82
CA ARG A 6 -63.96 -3.14 -50.31
C ARG A 6 -65.24 -2.98 -49.49
N ASN A 7 -66.35 -3.61 -49.89
CA ASN A 7 -67.61 -3.59 -49.13
C ASN A 7 -67.56 -4.47 -47.86
N PHE A 8 -66.79 -5.57 -47.88
CA PHE A 8 -66.58 -6.41 -46.71
C PHE A 8 -65.70 -5.71 -45.66
N LEU A 9 -64.60 -5.08 -46.10
CA LEU A 9 -63.78 -4.21 -45.27
C LEU A 9 -64.58 -3.04 -44.71
N SER A 10 -65.48 -2.43 -45.50
CA SER A 10 -66.27 -1.29 -45.03
C SER A 10 -67.31 -1.65 -43.95
N ARG A 11 -67.87 -2.87 -43.99
CA ARG A 11 -68.80 -3.38 -42.97
C ARG A 11 -68.12 -3.89 -41.68
N HIS A 12 -66.84 -4.26 -41.74
CA HIS A 12 -66.09 -4.77 -40.57
C HIS A 12 -64.91 -3.90 -40.14
N LYS A 13 -64.83 -2.63 -40.59
CA LYS A 13 -63.73 -1.69 -40.26
C LYS A 13 -63.35 -1.68 -38.78
N ARG A 14 -64.33 -1.65 -37.87
CA ARG A 14 -64.07 -1.67 -36.42
C ARG A 14 -63.33 -2.92 -35.95
N LYS A 15 -63.66 -4.10 -36.50
CA LYS A 15 -63.02 -5.37 -36.11
C LYS A 15 -61.57 -5.46 -36.59
N PHE A 16 -61.30 -4.98 -37.81
CA PHE A 16 -59.94 -4.91 -38.36
C PHE A 16 -59.07 -3.88 -37.62
N ILE A 17 -59.63 -2.72 -37.27
CA ILE A 17 -58.92 -1.71 -36.48
C ILE A 17 -58.57 -2.26 -35.09
N VAL A 18 -59.54 -2.88 -34.40
CA VAL A 18 -59.30 -3.48 -33.08
C VAL A 18 -58.26 -4.61 -33.16
N GLY A 19 -58.36 -5.51 -34.14
CA GLY A 19 -57.36 -6.57 -34.35
C GLY A 19 -55.96 -6.03 -34.65
N GLY A 20 -55.85 -5.03 -35.51
CA GLY A 20 -54.57 -4.37 -35.84
C GLY A 20 -53.93 -3.67 -34.63
N VAL A 21 -54.73 -3.01 -33.79
CA VAL A 21 -54.26 -2.38 -32.54
C VAL A 21 -53.77 -3.44 -31.54
N ILE A 22 -54.47 -4.56 -31.39
CA ILE A 22 -54.06 -5.63 -30.46
C ILE A 22 -52.76 -6.28 -30.91
N VAL A 23 -52.64 -6.62 -32.19
CA VAL A 23 -51.43 -7.26 -32.74
C VAL A 23 -50.26 -6.28 -32.74
N GLY A 24 -50.47 -5.05 -33.24
CA GLY A 24 -49.45 -4.01 -33.25
C GLY A 24 -49.00 -3.61 -31.85
N GLY A 25 -49.94 -3.46 -30.91
CA GLY A 25 -49.67 -3.18 -29.51
C GLY A 25 -48.88 -4.30 -28.83
N SER A 26 -49.26 -5.56 -29.06
CA SER A 26 -48.52 -6.73 -28.54
C SER A 26 -47.08 -6.80 -29.06
N VAL A 27 -46.87 -6.57 -30.37
CA VAL A 27 -45.52 -6.57 -30.97
C VAL A 27 -44.66 -5.43 -30.43
N LEU A 28 -45.23 -4.23 -30.31
CA LEU A 28 -44.54 -3.07 -29.73
C LEU A 28 -44.17 -3.32 -28.26
N ALA A 29 -45.09 -3.88 -27.47
CA ALA A 29 -44.84 -4.22 -26.07
C ALA A 29 -43.73 -5.27 -25.92
N LEU A 30 -43.73 -6.33 -26.74
CA LEU A 30 -42.71 -7.37 -26.72
C LEU A 30 -41.32 -6.81 -27.10
N ARG A 31 -41.26 -5.98 -28.15
CA ARG A 31 -40.01 -5.31 -28.55
C ARG A 31 -39.51 -4.34 -27.49
N TYR A 32 -40.41 -3.60 -26.85
CA TYR A 32 -40.06 -2.70 -25.75
C TYR A 32 -39.51 -3.50 -24.56
N ALA A 33 -40.15 -4.61 -24.18
CA ALA A 33 -39.68 -5.48 -23.10
C ALA A 33 -38.30 -6.08 -23.40
N GLN A 34 -38.08 -6.58 -24.62
CA GLN A 34 -36.77 -7.10 -25.04
C GLN A 34 -35.69 -6.02 -25.02
N ARG A 35 -36.00 -4.82 -25.53
CA ARG A 35 -35.08 -3.68 -25.51
C ARG A 35 -34.75 -3.27 -24.08
N LYS A 36 -35.77 -3.17 -23.21
CA LYS A 36 -35.60 -2.78 -21.82
C LYS A 36 -34.79 -3.81 -21.03
N LEU A 37 -35.02 -5.10 -21.26
CA LEU A 37 -34.25 -6.17 -20.62
C LEU A 37 -32.77 -6.12 -21.05
N ARG A 38 -32.51 -5.89 -22.34
CA ARG A 38 -31.14 -5.76 -22.85
C ARG A 38 -30.43 -4.54 -22.27
N GLU A 39 -31.10 -3.40 -22.20
CA GLU A 39 -30.59 -2.19 -21.54
C GLU A 39 -30.20 -2.47 -20.07
N PHE A 40 -31.07 -3.15 -19.31
CA PHE A 40 -30.76 -3.51 -17.92
C PHE A 40 -29.57 -4.48 -17.80
N GLN A 41 -29.49 -5.49 -18.68
CA GLN A 41 -28.36 -6.42 -18.69
C GLN A 41 -27.05 -5.72 -19.06
N GLU A 42 -27.07 -4.82 -20.04
CA GLU A 42 -25.92 -4.04 -20.46
C GLU A 42 -25.44 -3.10 -19.34
N GLU A 43 -26.37 -2.45 -18.63
CA GLU A 43 -26.05 -1.58 -17.49
C GLU A 43 -25.44 -2.36 -16.31
N GLN A 44 -26.05 -3.48 -15.93
CA GLN A 44 -25.50 -4.36 -14.89
C GLN A 44 -24.14 -4.94 -15.26
N ALA A 45 -23.98 -5.40 -16.51
CA ALA A 45 -22.72 -5.92 -17.01
C ALA A 45 -21.63 -4.86 -17.00
N ARG A 46 -21.97 -3.61 -17.36
CA ARG A 46 -21.05 -2.48 -17.32
C ARG A 46 -20.63 -2.14 -15.89
N GLU A 47 -21.56 -2.00 -14.95
CA GLU A 47 -21.22 -1.75 -13.55
C GLU A 47 -20.36 -2.86 -12.96
N PHE A 48 -20.69 -4.12 -13.25
CA PHE A 48 -19.93 -5.27 -12.80
C PHE A 48 -18.50 -5.26 -13.36
N LEU A 49 -18.36 -4.96 -14.65
CA LEU A 49 -17.05 -4.85 -15.31
C LEU A 49 -16.22 -3.69 -14.76
N GLU A 50 -16.82 -2.53 -14.52
CA GLU A 50 -16.14 -1.37 -13.92
C GLU A 50 -15.65 -1.68 -12.48
N LYS A 51 -16.49 -2.32 -11.65
CA LYS A 51 -16.13 -2.78 -10.30
C LYS A 51 -15.00 -3.81 -10.34
N THR A 52 -15.12 -4.81 -11.22
CA THR A 52 -14.11 -5.87 -11.38
C THR A 52 -12.77 -5.30 -11.81
N ARG A 53 -12.76 -4.40 -12.80
CA ARG A 53 -11.54 -3.71 -13.26
C ARG A 53 -10.87 -2.92 -12.13
N ARG A 54 -11.65 -2.22 -11.30
CA ARG A 54 -11.12 -1.49 -10.13
C ARG A 54 -10.45 -2.42 -9.12
N LEU A 55 -11.10 -3.54 -8.80
CA LEU A 55 -10.57 -4.53 -7.86
C LEU A 55 -9.29 -5.18 -8.39
N GLN A 56 -9.29 -5.60 -9.65
CA GLN A 56 -8.10 -6.17 -10.30
C GLN A 56 -6.92 -5.20 -10.30
N HIS A 57 -7.17 -3.91 -10.58
CA HIS A 57 -6.14 -2.89 -10.52
C HIS A 57 -5.57 -2.70 -9.10
N PHE A 58 -6.44 -2.70 -8.10
CA PHE A 58 -6.04 -2.64 -6.69
C PHE A 58 -5.21 -3.85 -6.28
N GLU A 59 -5.69 -5.07 -6.58
CA GLU A 59 -4.93 -6.31 -6.29
C GLU A 59 -3.59 -6.34 -7.00
N SER A 60 -3.53 -5.90 -8.25
CA SER A 60 -2.28 -5.81 -8.99
C SER A 60 -1.31 -4.83 -8.30
N THR A 61 -1.79 -3.66 -7.90
CA THR A 61 -0.97 -2.65 -7.19
C THR A 61 -0.43 -3.20 -5.87
N GLU A 62 -1.27 -3.90 -5.11
CA GLU A 62 -0.90 -4.55 -3.85
C GLU A 62 0.16 -5.65 -4.05
N ARG A 63 0.00 -6.49 -5.09
CA ARG A 63 1.00 -7.51 -5.45
C ARG A 63 2.35 -6.88 -5.82
N THR A 64 2.34 -5.81 -6.62
CA THR A 64 3.55 -5.06 -6.97
C THR A 64 4.22 -4.46 -5.73
N CYS A 65 3.43 -3.92 -4.79
CA CYS A 65 3.97 -3.39 -3.54
C CYS A 65 4.65 -4.49 -2.72
N ASN A 66 4.02 -5.66 -2.56
CA ASN A 66 4.61 -6.79 -1.85
C ASN A 66 5.93 -7.25 -2.48
N GLN A 67 5.96 -7.37 -3.81
CA GLN A 67 7.18 -7.73 -4.54
C GLN A 67 8.29 -6.70 -4.34
N THR A 68 7.94 -5.41 -4.37
CA THR A 68 8.90 -4.31 -4.16
C THR A 68 9.47 -4.33 -2.74
N ILE A 69 8.61 -4.54 -1.72
CA ILE A 69 9.04 -4.69 -0.33
C ILE A 69 10.01 -5.86 -0.19
N MET A 70 9.66 -7.03 -0.73
CA MET A 70 10.52 -8.21 -0.67
C MET A 70 11.86 -8.03 -1.40
N GLY A 71 11.87 -7.25 -2.49
CA GLY A 71 13.10 -6.96 -3.22
C GLY A 71 14.03 -5.97 -2.51
N ILE A 72 13.47 -5.00 -1.77
CA ILE A 72 14.25 -3.94 -1.11
C ILE A 72 14.61 -4.32 0.34
N ALA A 73 13.80 -5.12 1.03
CA ALA A 73 14.03 -5.48 2.43
C ALA A 73 15.43 -6.08 2.70
N PRO A 74 15.99 -6.96 1.84
CA PRO A 74 17.33 -7.51 2.06
C PRO A 74 18.42 -6.42 2.08
N SER A 75 18.36 -5.43 1.18
CA SER A 75 19.36 -4.36 1.12
C SER A 75 19.27 -3.42 2.33
N VAL A 76 18.05 -3.19 2.86
CA VAL A 76 17.86 -2.48 4.13
C VAL A 76 18.56 -3.22 5.27
N PHE A 77 18.32 -4.52 5.39
CA PHE A 77 18.87 -5.32 6.48
C PHE A 77 20.39 -5.47 6.39
N GLU A 78 20.92 -5.60 5.18
CA GLU A 78 22.36 -5.64 4.93
C GLU A 78 23.02 -4.31 5.31
N GLU A 79 22.45 -3.17 4.89
CA GLU A 79 22.98 -1.85 5.22
C GLU A 79 22.91 -1.57 6.73
N ILE A 80 21.81 -1.94 7.40
CA ILE A 80 21.72 -1.83 8.88
C ILE A 80 22.77 -2.70 9.56
N THR A 81 22.97 -3.94 9.09
CA THR A 81 23.98 -4.85 9.67
C THR A 81 25.39 -4.31 9.46
N LYS A 82 25.66 -3.67 8.34
CA LYS A 82 26.93 -3.01 8.03
C LYS A 82 27.17 -1.77 8.90
N ILE A 83 26.15 -0.92 9.08
CA ILE A 83 26.23 0.28 9.95
C ILE A 83 26.44 -0.14 11.41
N LEU A 84 25.75 -1.19 11.85
CA LEU A 84 25.76 -1.70 13.23
C LEU A 84 26.47 -3.05 13.30
N SER A 85 27.69 -3.11 12.77
CA SER A 85 28.48 -4.34 12.75
C SER A 85 29.01 -4.68 14.15
N THR A 86 28.90 -5.96 14.49
CA THR A 86 29.50 -6.56 15.69
C THR A 86 30.76 -7.36 15.38
N GLU A 87 31.12 -7.49 14.11
CA GLU A 87 32.20 -8.36 13.63
C GLU A 87 33.56 -7.86 14.15
N ASP A 88 33.83 -6.56 14.04
CA ASP A 88 35.05 -5.94 14.54
C ASP A 88 35.21 -6.14 16.05
N ILE A 89 34.12 -6.02 16.81
CA ILE A 89 34.12 -6.23 18.27
C ILE A 89 34.41 -7.70 18.59
N LEU A 90 33.80 -8.63 17.87
CA LEU A 90 34.04 -10.07 18.03
C LEU A 90 35.49 -10.45 17.69
N GLU A 91 36.07 -9.86 16.65
CA GLU A 91 37.48 -10.06 16.31
C GLU A 91 38.41 -9.52 17.40
N GLN A 92 38.14 -8.33 17.92
CA GLN A 92 38.92 -7.78 19.03
C GLN A 92 38.80 -8.67 20.27
N LEU A 93 37.60 -9.14 20.63
CA LEU A 93 37.37 -10.04 21.75
C LEU A 93 38.13 -11.38 21.62
N ARG A 94 38.27 -11.91 20.40
CA ARG A 94 39.06 -13.14 20.13
C ARG A 94 40.55 -12.96 20.43
N LYS A 95 41.09 -11.75 20.28
CA LYS A 95 42.49 -11.42 20.55
C LYS A 95 42.80 -11.25 22.06
N LYS A 96 41.84 -11.48 22.95
CA LYS A 96 41.96 -11.33 24.42
C LYS A 96 42.51 -9.95 24.82
N PRO A 97 41.77 -8.87 24.52
CA PRO A 97 42.21 -7.52 24.83
C PRO A 97 41.99 -7.21 26.32
N ASP A 98 42.75 -6.25 26.84
CA ASP A 98 42.66 -5.84 28.25
C ASP A 98 41.31 -5.16 28.56
N ASN A 99 40.73 -4.46 27.59
CA ASN A 99 39.43 -3.77 27.70
C ASN A 99 38.22 -4.68 27.40
N LYS A 100 38.31 -5.97 27.75
CA LYS A 100 37.25 -6.96 27.48
C LYS A 100 35.86 -6.51 27.92
N LYS A 101 35.72 -5.94 29.12
CA LYS A 101 34.40 -5.52 29.65
C LYS A 101 33.77 -4.45 28.76
N GLU A 102 34.53 -3.44 28.35
CA GLU A 102 34.04 -2.33 27.51
C GLU A 102 33.54 -2.85 26.16
N LEU A 103 34.26 -3.79 25.54
CA LEU A 103 33.83 -4.40 24.28
C LEU A 103 32.52 -5.17 24.40
N TRP A 104 32.28 -5.86 25.51
CA TRP A 104 30.99 -6.53 25.76
C TRP A 104 29.85 -5.53 25.98
N GLU A 105 30.13 -4.42 26.67
CA GLU A 105 29.15 -3.34 26.84
C GLU A 105 28.78 -2.69 25.51
N GLU A 106 29.76 -2.45 24.63
CA GLU A 106 29.49 -1.94 23.29
C GLU A 106 28.72 -2.95 22.43
N MET A 107 29.09 -4.23 22.46
CA MET A 107 28.35 -5.26 21.73
C MET A 107 26.90 -5.37 22.20
N LYS A 108 26.66 -5.20 23.50
CA LYS A 108 25.30 -5.14 24.09
C LYS A 108 24.51 -3.97 23.49
N VAL A 109 25.08 -2.76 23.49
CA VAL A 109 24.41 -1.58 22.90
C VAL A 109 24.11 -1.80 21.42
N ILE A 110 25.11 -2.18 20.62
CA ILE A 110 24.94 -2.39 19.16
C ILE A 110 23.89 -3.45 18.86
N SER A 111 23.84 -4.55 19.63
CA SER A 111 22.86 -5.62 19.42
C SER A 111 21.41 -5.15 19.62
N PHE A 112 21.14 -4.40 20.69
CA PHE A 112 19.81 -3.83 20.95
C PHE A 112 19.46 -2.72 19.94
N THR A 113 20.43 -1.88 19.59
CA THR A 113 20.28 -0.86 18.55
C THR A 113 19.92 -1.50 17.21
N ARG A 114 20.60 -2.57 16.80
CA ARG A 114 20.37 -3.27 15.54
C ARG A 114 18.96 -3.85 15.47
N LEU A 115 18.55 -4.57 16.51
CA LEU A 115 17.20 -5.14 16.59
C LEU A 115 16.12 -4.06 16.51
N THR A 116 16.27 -3.00 17.30
CA THR A 116 15.32 -1.89 17.31
C THR A 116 15.25 -1.21 15.94
N THR A 117 16.42 -0.89 15.37
CA THR A 117 16.51 -0.23 14.06
C THR A 117 15.89 -1.08 12.94
N MET A 118 16.07 -2.40 12.96
CA MET A 118 15.44 -3.29 11.98
C MET A 118 13.90 -3.24 12.06
N VAL A 119 13.32 -3.18 13.25
CA VAL A 119 11.86 -3.09 13.44
C VAL A 119 11.32 -1.74 12.95
N TYR A 120 11.98 -0.64 13.29
CA TYR A 120 11.56 0.69 12.81
C TYR A 120 11.74 0.81 11.30
N ALA A 121 12.89 0.41 10.77
CA ALA A 121 13.18 0.52 9.35
C ALA A 121 12.23 -0.32 8.49
N SER A 122 11.93 -1.56 8.91
CA SER A 122 10.94 -2.40 8.21
C SER A 122 9.53 -1.80 8.24
N SER A 123 9.11 -1.25 9.38
CA SER A 123 7.80 -0.59 9.51
C SER A 123 7.70 0.64 8.60
N ILE A 124 8.73 1.51 8.62
CA ILE A 124 8.81 2.70 7.77
C ILE A 124 8.81 2.31 6.30
N LEU A 125 9.61 1.31 5.91
CA LEU A 125 9.69 0.80 4.54
C LEU A 125 8.32 0.34 4.03
N VAL A 126 7.63 -0.51 4.79
CA VAL A 126 6.33 -1.08 4.40
C VAL A 126 5.29 0.03 4.27
N VAL A 127 5.15 0.90 5.27
CA VAL A 127 4.15 1.98 5.24
C VAL A 127 4.44 2.97 4.10
N THR A 128 5.70 3.35 3.92
CA THR A 128 6.09 4.27 2.84
C THR A 128 5.79 3.68 1.47
N LEU A 129 6.18 2.42 1.21
CA LEU A 129 5.90 1.76 -0.07
C LEU A 129 4.40 1.60 -0.31
N ARG A 130 3.62 1.24 0.70
CA ARG A 130 2.15 1.15 0.57
C ARG A 130 1.56 2.49 0.15
N ILE A 131 1.89 3.57 0.86
CA ILE A 131 1.41 4.91 0.52
C ILE A 131 1.88 5.30 -0.89
N GLN A 132 3.14 5.05 -1.21
CA GLN A 132 3.71 5.42 -2.50
C GLN A 132 3.03 4.70 -3.66
N LEU A 133 2.97 3.37 -3.62
CA LEU A 133 2.38 2.57 -4.68
C LEU A 133 0.86 2.71 -4.75
N SER A 134 0.14 2.82 -3.62
CA SER A 134 -1.30 3.07 -3.64
C SER A 134 -1.64 4.42 -4.27
N LEU A 135 -0.85 5.47 -4.00
CA LEU A 135 -1.06 6.78 -4.61
C LEU A 135 -0.82 6.73 -6.13
N VAL A 136 0.32 6.19 -6.56
CA VAL A 136 0.65 6.04 -7.98
C VAL A 136 -0.38 5.15 -8.71
N GLY A 137 -0.78 4.05 -8.07
CA GLY A 137 -1.82 3.15 -8.58
C GLY A 137 -3.16 3.87 -8.76
N GLY A 138 -3.54 4.74 -7.83
CA GLY A 138 -4.75 5.56 -7.93
C GLY A 138 -4.73 6.52 -9.12
N TYR A 139 -3.62 7.23 -9.32
CA TYR A 139 -3.45 8.10 -10.49
C TYR A 139 -3.47 7.31 -11.80
N LEU A 140 -2.79 6.16 -11.87
CA LEU A 140 -2.77 5.31 -13.06
C LEU A 140 -4.16 4.77 -13.41
N TYR A 141 -4.96 4.41 -12.40
CA TYR A 141 -6.35 3.97 -12.60
C TYR A 141 -7.21 5.10 -13.18
N ARG A 142 -7.06 6.32 -12.63
CA ARG A 142 -7.77 7.52 -13.11
C ARG A 142 -7.44 7.82 -14.58
N ASP A 143 -6.16 7.79 -14.93
CA ASP A 143 -5.70 8.05 -16.30
C ASP A 143 -6.23 6.98 -17.28
N SER A 144 -6.30 5.71 -16.85
CA SER A 144 -6.82 4.60 -17.66
C SER A 144 -8.35 4.64 -17.87
N THR A 145 -9.08 5.38 -17.04
CA THR A 145 -10.55 5.47 -17.09
C THR A 145 -11.04 6.79 -17.69
N LYS A 146 -10.21 7.85 -17.69
CA LYS A 146 -10.53 9.16 -18.27
C LYS A 146 -9.39 9.68 -19.16
N PRO A 147 -9.19 9.11 -20.37
CA PRO A 147 -8.07 9.46 -21.25
C PRO A 147 -8.12 10.92 -21.78
N THR A 148 -9.24 11.64 -21.64
CA THR A 148 -9.48 12.96 -22.27
C THR A 148 -9.28 14.15 -21.34
N SER A 149 -8.95 13.95 -20.06
CA SER A 149 -8.65 15.05 -19.14
C SER A 149 -7.14 15.29 -19.08
N SER A 150 -6.65 16.24 -19.85
CA SER A 150 -5.26 16.73 -19.92
C SER A 150 -4.73 17.39 -18.63
N ALA A 151 -5.34 17.09 -17.48
CA ALA A 151 -4.94 17.60 -16.18
C ALA A 151 -4.20 16.50 -15.40
N MET A 152 -2.87 16.51 -15.54
CA MET A 152 -1.91 15.73 -14.75
C MET A 152 -1.87 14.23 -15.11
N CYS A 153 -1.36 13.93 -16.29
CA CYS A 153 -0.79 12.62 -16.61
C CYS A 153 0.47 12.46 -15.73
N VAL A 154 0.53 11.43 -14.88
CA VAL A 154 1.73 11.18 -14.07
C VAL A 154 2.86 10.77 -15.01
N THR A 155 3.71 11.72 -15.36
CA THR A 155 4.89 11.51 -16.22
C THR A 155 5.75 10.41 -15.62
N PRO A 156 6.35 9.54 -16.47
CA PRO A 156 7.26 8.48 -16.00
C PRO A 156 8.39 9.04 -15.11
N ASP A 157 8.80 10.29 -15.35
CA ASP A 157 9.80 10.99 -14.54
C ASP A 157 9.34 11.24 -13.10
N VAL A 158 8.10 11.69 -12.89
CA VAL A 158 7.53 11.91 -11.55
C VAL A 158 7.41 10.60 -10.79
N ARG A 159 7.05 9.51 -11.48
CA ARG A 159 7.02 8.16 -10.90
C ARG A 159 8.41 7.72 -10.46
N GLN A 160 9.42 7.97 -11.29
CA GLN A 160 10.80 7.56 -11.01
C GLN A 160 11.42 8.38 -9.89
N MET A 161 11.16 9.70 -9.84
CA MET A 161 11.56 10.56 -8.72
C MET A 161 10.87 10.16 -7.41
N TYR A 162 9.59 9.79 -7.48
CA TYR A 162 8.83 9.37 -6.30
C TYR A 162 9.29 8.01 -5.76
N LEU A 163 9.65 7.07 -6.64
CA LEU A 163 10.31 5.82 -6.24
C LEU A 163 11.76 6.06 -5.75
N ALA A 164 12.45 7.08 -6.26
CA ALA A 164 13.78 7.46 -5.78
C ALA A 164 13.78 8.02 -4.34
N LEU A 165 12.63 8.48 -3.81
CA LEU A 165 12.52 8.88 -2.39
C LEU A 165 12.90 7.75 -1.44
N ILE A 166 12.64 6.49 -1.83
CA ILE A 166 13.07 5.36 -1.00
C ILE A 166 14.58 5.18 -1.01
N GLN A 167 15.27 5.59 -2.09
CA GLN A 167 16.72 5.55 -2.14
C GLN A 167 17.34 6.53 -1.15
N HIS A 168 16.72 7.68 -0.89
CA HIS A 168 17.19 8.61 0.15
C HIS A 168 17.04 7.99 1.55
N PHE A 169 15.91 7.32 1.82
CA PHE A 169 15.74 6.55 3.06
C PHE A 169 16.84 5.48 3.22
N LEU A 170 17.15 4.74 2.16
CA LEU A 170 18.20 3.72 2.16
C LEU A 170 19.63 4.28 2.36
N ARG A 171 19.92 5.47 1.84
CA ARG A 171 21.29 6.04 1.86
C ARG A 171 21.62 6.75 3.16
N ASP A 172 20.77 7.70 3.55
CA ASP A 172 21.05 8.64 4.64
C ASP A 172 20.08 8.40 5.81
N GLY A 173 18.80 8.15 5.50
CA GLY A 173 17.77 7.94 6.52
C GLY A 173 18.06 6.77 7.47
N LEU A 174 18.60 5.65 6.97
CA LEU A 174 18.99 4.52 7.81
C LEU A 174 20.12 4.87 8.78
N LYS A 175 21.09 5.71 8.37
CA LYS A 175 22.21 6.13 9.22
C LYS A 175 21.72 7.05 10.33
N ASP A 176 20.87 8.01 9.99
CA ASP A 176 20.32 8.95 10.96
C ASP A 176 19.38 8.25 11.95
N LEU A 177 18.55 7.31 11.47
CA LEU A 177 17.73 6.46 12.32
C LEU A 177 18.60 5.61 13.27
N SER A 178 19.67 4.99 12.74
CA SER A 178 20.58 4.17 13.55
C SER A 178 21.25 5.01 14.64
N ARG A 179 21.74 6.20 14.32
CA ARG A 179 22.37 7.12 15.28
C ARG A 179 21.40 7.58 16.37
N LEU A 180 20.17 7.93 15.99
CA LEU A 180 19.14 8.35 16.93
C LEU A 180 18.83 7.22 17.92
N ILE A 181 18.56 6.02 17.41
CA ILE A 181 18.24 4.84 18.23
C ILE A 181 19.43 4.48 19.10
N GLU A 182 20.66 4.49 18.57
CA GLU A 182 21.87 4.18 19.33
C GLU A 182 22.03 5.11 20.54
N GLY A 183 21.81 6.42 20.35
CA GLY A 183 21.86 7.38 21.43
C GLY A 183 20.87 7.07 22.56
N LYS A 184 19.64 6.65 22.22
CA LYS A 184 18.62 6.28 23.21
C LYS A 184 18.90 4.93 23.87
N VAL A 185 19.27 3.93 23.09
CA VAL A 185 19.62 2.58 23.60
C VAL A 185 20.83 2.68 24.53
N ARG A 186 21.86 3.45 24.17
CA ARG A 186 23.04 3.68 25.01
C ARG A 186 22.69 4.35 26.34
N HIS A 187 21.68 5.23 26.37
CA HIS A 187 21.20 5.81 27.63
C HIS A 187 20.51 4.77 28.51
N ILE A 188 19.59 3.99 27.96
CA ILE A 188 18.77 3.02 28.70
C ILE A 188 19.60 1.81 29.16
N MET A 189 20.49 1.31 28.30
CA MET A 189 21.28 0.12 28.58
C MET A 189 22.41 0.32 29.60
N LYS A 190 22.69 1.56 30.02
CA LYS A 190 23.63 1.86 31.11
C LYS A 190 23.18 1.29 32.45
N ASP A 191 21.87 1.21 32.67
CA ASP A 191 21.28 0.75 33.93
C ASP A 191 21.25 -0.79 34.06
N TYR A 192 21.70 -1.51 33.04
CA TYR A 192 21.66 -2.97 32.96
C TYR A 192 23.06 -3.57 32.85
N ASP A 193 23.57 -4.18 33.92
CA ASP A 193 24.85 -4.89 33.91
C ASP A 193 24.80 -6.18 33.08
N LEU A 194 25.92 -6.56 32.47
CA LEU A 194 26.07 -7.77 31.63
C LEU A 194 25.78 -9.07 32.38
N LYS A 195 25.91 -9.09 33.72
CA LYS A 195 25.65 -10.27 34.56
C LYS A 195 24.20 -10.38 35.03
N ARG A 196 23.39 -9.33 34.85
CA ARG A 196 22.00 -9.33 35.30
C ARG A 196 21.20 -10.35 34.48
N LYS A 197 20.51 -11.27 35.17
CA LYS A 197 19.54 -12.15 34.53
C LYS A 197 18.31 -11.33 34.18
N LEU A 198 17.90 -11.37 32.92
CA LEU A 198 16.70 -10.68 32.42
C LEU A 198 15.59 -11.68 32.19
N THR A 199 14.40 -11.37 32.69
CA THR A 199 13.17 -12.06 32.32
C THR A 199 12.61 -11.50 31.01
N ILE A 200 11.63 -12.18 30.42
CA ILE A 200 10.94 -11.67 29.22
C ILE A 200 10.26 -10.32 29.51
N GLY A 201 9.68 -10.16 30.70
CA GLY A 201 9.08 -8.89 31.12
C GLY A 201 10.09 -7.75 31.23
N ASP A 202 11.31 -8.04 31.71
CA ASP A 202 12.38 -7.04 31.73
C ASP A 202 12.77 -6.61 30.30
N ILE A 203 12.84 -7.56 29.34
CA ILE A 203 13.15 -7.28 27.94
C ILE A 203 12.05 -6.42 27.30
N GLU A 204 10.78 -6.77 27.55
CA GLU A 204 9.64 -5.97 27.09
C GLU A 204 9.71 -4.54 27.61
N GLN A 205 10.00 -4.37 28.91
CA GLN A 205 10.16 -3.05 29.52
C GLN A 205 11.32 -2.26 28.91
N ILE A 206 12.44 -2.90 28.57
CA ILE A 206 13.57 -2.26 27.88
C ILE A 206 13.10 -1.73 26.51
N PHE A 207 12.45 -2.55 25.69
CA PHE A 207 11.97 -2.12 24.38
C PHE A 207 10.89 -1.04 24.48
N TRP A 208 10.00 -1.12 25.46
CA TRP A 208 9.00 -0.09 25.72
C TRP A 208 9.66 1.24 26.11
N SER A 209 10.68 1.20 26.96
CA SER A 209 11.46 2.37 27.36
C SER A 209 12.19 2.99 26.17
N ILE A 210 12.78 2.17 25.29
CA ILE A 210 13.41 2.63 24.05
C ILE A 210 12.38 3.30 23.14
N GLN A 211 11.22 2.67 22.95
CA GLN A 211 10.14 3.23 22.14
C GLN A 211 9.65 4.58 22.70
N MET A 212 9.45 4.69 24.02
CA MET A 212 9.07 5.96 24.65
C MET A 212 10.16 7.03 24.47
N ALA A 213 11.44 6.67 24.61
CA ALA A 213 12.56 7.59 24.44
C ALA A 213 12.74 8.08 22.99
N VAL A 214 12.43 7.23 22.00
CA VAL A 214 12.42 7.60 20.58
C VAL A 214 11.21 8.48 20.26
N ASN A 215 10.02 8.14 20.76
CA ASN A 215 8.79 8.91 20.52
C ASN A 215 8.82 10.29 21.18
N ASN A 216 9.46 10.44 22.33
CA ASN A 216 9.58 11.72 23.03
C ASN A 216 10.80 12.54 22.60
N ASP A 217 11.49 12.16 21.52
CA ASP A 217 12.63 12.93 21.04
C ASP A 217 12.22 14.34 20.54
N ALA A 218 13.05 15.34 20.82
CA ALA A 218 12.78 16.74 20.49
C ALA A 218 12.73 16.99 18.97
N GLN A 219 13.34 16.11 18.15
CA GLN A 219 13.27 16.18 16.70
C GLN A 219 12.10 15.34 16.12
N ASN A 220 11.17 14.87 16.94
CA ASN A 220 10.04 14.10 16.44
C ASN A 220 9.18 14.99 15.49
N PRO A 221 9.08 14.65 14.20
CA PRO A 221 8.36 15.46 13.21
C PRO A 221 6.85 15.59 13.54
N ASN A 222 6.31 14.69 14.37
CA ASN A 222 4.91 14.74 14.80
C ASN A 222 4.60 15.87 15.79
N THR A 223 5.61 16.42 16.47
CA THR A 223 5.41 17.52 17.43
C THR A 223 4.90 18.80 16.77
N HIS A 224 5.13 18.95 15.45
CA HIS A 224 4.67 20.09 14.66
C HIS A 224 3.39 19.81 13.84
N LEU A 225 2.94 18.56 13.75
CA LEU A 225 1.76 18.19 12.95
C LEU A 225 0.42 18.46 13.66
N ALA A 226 0.44 18.62 14.98
CA ALA A 226 -0.77 18.83 15.81
C ALA A 226 -1.05 20.31 16.12
N ARG A 227 -0.38 21.26 15.44
CA ARG A 227 -0.63 22.71 15.57
C ARG A 227 -1.36 23.27 14.36
#